data_AF-A0A923XSC1-F1
#
_entry.id   AF-A0A923XSC1-F1
#
_cell.length_a   1.000
_cell.length_b   1.000
_cell.length_c   1.000
_cell.angle_alpha   90.00
_cell.angle_beta   90.00
_cell.angle_gamma   90.00
#
_symmetry.space_group_name_H-M   'P 1'
#
loop_
_entity.id
_entity.type
_entity.pdbx_description
1 polymer ?
#
loop_
_entity_poly.entity_id
_entity_poly.type
_entity_poly.pdbx_seq_one_letter_code
_entity_poly.pdbx_strand_id
1 'polypeptide(L)'
;FLMKDYRYRWMTEFLTRQPRIFDVSLIDSLRQGTAFFASASMIAIGGGVALIGNAATLQGLAQDLTIGLDAAQLRIKLIVVVGLLANALLKFVWAHRLFGYCAIMMAAVPNDHTAPMAAPRARQAAEINITAAKSYNRGLNSIYFALAGLGWLIGPWGLMLATVLTAGVQMRREFASQSRLVMLEDLRNQTG
;
A
#
# COMPACT_ATOMS: atom_id res chain seq x y z
N PHE A 1 7.12 6.70 11.76
CA PHE A 1 6.95 7.39 13.05
C PHE A 1 6.35 8.77 12.83
N LEU A 2 6.99 9.66 12.08
CA LEU A 2 6.48 11.01 11.74
C LEU A 2 5.00 11.10 11.30
N MET A 3 4.60 10.32 10.28
CA MET A 3 3.20 10.32 9.81
C MET A 3 2.19 9.77 10.83
N LYS A 4 2.65 9.02 11.85
CA LYS A 4 1.81 8.57 12.96
C LYS A 4 1.35 9.78 13.76
N ASP A 5 2.28 10.69 14.05
CA ASP A 5 2.03 11.87 14.88
C ASP A 5 1.13 12.87 14.15
N TYR A 6 1.35 13.09 12.85
CA TYR A 6 0.41 13.88 12.03
C TYR A 6 -1.00 13.28 11.97
N ARG A 7 -1.14 11.96 11.99
CA ARG A 7 -2.46 11.32 12.04
C ARG A 7 -3.16 11.51 13.38
N TYR A 8 -2.41 11.52 14.49
CA TYR A 8 -2.97 11.91 15.79
C TYR A 8 -3.35 13.39 15.81
N ARG A 9 -2.46 14.29 15.38
CA ARG A 9 -2.74 15.73 15.30
C ARG A 9 -3.95 16.01 14.43
N TRP A 10 -4.08 15.33 13.28
CA TRP A 10 -5.26 15.41 12.44
C TRP A 10 -6.53 15.07 13.23
N MET A 11 -6.54 13.98 14.00
CA MET A 11 -7.69 13.63 14.83
C MET A 11 -7.92 14.58 16.02
N THR A 12 -6.87 15.24 16.52
CA THR A 12 -7.01 16.31 17.52
C THR A 12 -7.70 17.53 16.92
N GLU A 13 -7.22 18.01 15.77
CA GLU A 13 -7.81 19.16 15.05
C GLU A 13 -9.23 18.86 14.53
N PHE A 14 -9.50 17.60 14.19
CA PHE A 14 -10.83 17.13 13.80
C PHE A 14 -11.90 17.37 14.87
N LEU A 15 -11.54 17.41 16.15
CA LEU A 15 -12.50 17.62 17.24
C LEU A 15 -13.20 18.99 17.13
N THR A 16 -12.44 20.03 16.83
CA THR A 16 -12.89 21.42 16.81
C THR A 16 -13.34 21.87 15.42
N ARG A 17 -12.93 21.17 14.35
CA ARG A 17 -13.31 21.52 12.97
C ARG A 17 -14.81 21.34 12.74
N GLN A 18 -15.49 22.42 12.36
CA GLN A 18 -16.88 22.39 11.89
C GLN A 18 -17.04 23.23 10.61
N PRO A 19 -17.61 22.68 9.52
CA PRO A 19 -18.09 21.30 9.35
C PRO A 19 -16.95 20.28 9.13
N ARG A 20 -17.18 19.02 9.54
CA ARG A 20 -16.21 17.90 9.43
C ARG A 20 -16.16 17.25 8.03
N ILE A 21 -16.80 17.85 7.03
CA ILE A 21 -16.93 17.27 5.69
C ILE A 21 -15.59 17.06 4.99
N PHE A 22 -14.62 17.93 5.25
CA PHE A 22 -13.26 17.80 4.75
C PHE A 22 -12.58 16.52 5.23
N ASP A 23 -12.77 16.14 6.49
CA ASP A 23 -12.11 14.96 7.06
C ASP A 23 -12.73 13.67 6.52
N VAL A 24 -14.05 13.68 6.29
CA VAL A 24 -14.78 12.57 5.67
C VAL A 24 -14.34 12.39 4.22
N SER A 25 -14.22 13.46 3.44
CA SER A 25 -13.77 13.39 2.05
C SER A 25 -12.32 12.91 1.94
N LEU A 26 -11.45 13.28 2.89
CA LEU A 26 -10.08 12.77 2.94
C LEU A 26 -10.04 11.26 3.20
N ILE A 27 -10.86 10.74 4.13
CA ILE A 27 -10.97 9.30 4.34
C ILE A 27 -11.49 8.58 3.10
N ASP A 28 -12.50 9.15 2.44
CA ASP A 28 -13.05 8.55 1.22
C ASP A 28 -12.01 8.49 0.10
N SER A 29 -11.24 9.56 -0.11
CA SER A 29 -10.11 9.57 -1.04
C SER A 29 -9.08 8.45 -0.74
N LEU A 30 -8.73 8.25 0.54
CA LEU A 30 -7.83 7.16 0.96
C LEU A 30 -8.41 5.77 0.66
N ARG A 31 -9.72 5.60 0.82
CA ARG A 31 -10.43 4.35 0.49
C ARG A 31 -10.44 4.12 -1.02
N GLN A 32 -10.76 5.13 -1.81
CA GLN A 32 -10.76 5.05 -3.28
C GLN A 32 -9.37 4.66 -3.80
N GLY A 33 -8.30 5.27 -3.28
CA GLY A 33 -6.92 4.89 -3.65
C GLY A 33 -6.62 3.42 -3.34
N THR A 34 -7.10 2.91 -2.21
CA THR A 34 -6.95 1.49 -1.86
C THR A 34 -7.74 0.57 -2.79
N ALA A 35 -8.97 0.94 -3.14
CA ALA A 35 -9.81 0.18 -4.06
C ALA A 35 -9.21 0.14 -5.47
N PHE A 36 -8.64 1.24 -5.95
CA PHE A 36 -7.94 1.31 -7.24
C PHE A 36 -6.80 0.28 -7.33
N PHE A 37 -5.91 0.24 -6.33
CA PHE A 37 -4.81 -0.72 -6.31
C PHE A 37 -5.26 -2.18 -6.12
N ALA A 38 -6.35 -2.41 -5.38
CA ALA A 38 -6.96 -3.73 -5.30
C ALA A 38 -7.45 -4.20 -6.69
N SER A 39 -8.17 -3.35 -7.41
CA SER A 39 -8.64 -3.65 -8.78
C SER A 39 -7.50 -3.88 -9.75
N ALA A 40 -6.47 -3.04 -9.74
CA ALA A 40 -5.27 -3.23 -10.55
C ALA A 40 -4.60 -4.58 -10.25
N SER A 41 -4.52 -4.97 -8.97
CA SER A 41 -3.99 -6.28 -8.57
C SER A 41 -4.84 -7.44 -9.09
N MET A 42 -6.17 -7.34 -9.02
CA MET A 42 -7.08 -8.37 -9.57
C MET A 42 -6.91 -8.54 -11.08
N ILE A 43 -6.83 -7.44 -11.84
CA ILE A 43 -6.61 -7.47 -13.29
C ILE A 43 -5.27 -8.13 -13.61
N ALA A 44 -4.19 -7.75 -12.90
CA ALA A 44 -2.87 -8.33 -13.10
C ALA A 44 -2.82 -9.83 -12.75
N ILE A 45 -3.50 -10.25 -11.68
CA ILE A 45 -3.67 -11.67 -11.34
C ILE A 45 -4.41 -12.41 -12.45
N GLY A 46 -5.53 -11.85 -12.94
CA GLY A 46 -6.30 -12.45 -14.04
C GLY A 46 -5.46 -12.64 -15.29
N GLY A 47 -4.69 -11.62 -15.69
CA GLY A 47 -3.75 -11.72 -16.82
C GLY A 47 -2.66 -12.77 -16.59
N GLY A 48 -2.06 -12.81 -15.40
CA GLY A 48 -1.05 -13.81 -15.05
C GLY A 48 -1.58 -15.24 -15.06
N VAL A 49 -2.77 -15.48 -14.50
CA VAL A 49 -3.41 -16.81 -14.50
C VAL A 49 -3.80 -17.22 -15.93
N ALA A 50 -4.32 -16.30 -16.75
CA ALA A 50 -4.64 -16.59 -18.15
C ALA A 50 -3.40 -17.00 -18.95
N LEU A 51 -2.26 -16.32 -18.74
CA LEU A 51 -0.98 -16.70 -19.34
C LEU A 51 -0.52 -18.08 -18.86
N ILE A 52 -0.61 -18.37 -17.55
CA ILE A 52 -0.22 -19.67 -16.99
C ILE A 52 -1.05 -20.82 -17.58
N GLY A 53 -2.35 -20.60 -17.80
CA GLY A 53 -3.27 -21.59 -18.36
C GLY A 53 -3.08 -21.85 -19.86
N ASN A 54 -2.44 -20.94 -20.60
CA ASN A 54 -2.23 -21.08 -22.04
C ASN A 54 -0.82 -21.59 -22.37
N ALA A 55 -0.70 -22.90 -22.58
CA ALA A 55 0.57 -23.55 -22.90
C ALA A 55 1.23 -23.03 -24.19
N ALA A 56 0.44 -22.74 -25.23
CA ALA A 56 0.95 -22.26 -26.52
C ALA A 56 1.53 -20.84 -26.39
N THR A 57 0.82 -19.94 -25.72
CA THR A 57 1.31 -18.57 -25.46
C THR A 57 2.57 -18.58 -24.60
N LEU A 58 2.64 -19.45 -23.58
CA LEU A 58 3.84 -19.62 -22.76
C LEU A 58 5.04 -20.15 -23.55
N GLN A 59 4.83 -21.13 -24.43
CA GLN A 59 5.89 -21.67 -25.29
C GLN A 59 6.40 -20.61 -26.26
N GLY A 60 5.51 -19.82 -26.89
CA GLY A 60 5.89 -18.70 -27.74
C GLY A 60 6.75 -17.67 -27.00
N LEU A 61 6.31 -17.25 -25.79
CA LEU A 61 7.09 -16.34 -24.93
C LEU A 61 8.46 -16.90 -24.55
N ALA A 62 8.54 -18.19 -24.23
CA ALA A 62 9.80 -18.84 -23.87
C ALA A 62 10.79 -18.87 -25.05
N GLN A 63 10.30 -19.05 -26.27
CA GLN A 63 11.08 -19.01 -27.50
C GLN A 63 11.54 -17.59 -27.85
N ASP A 64 10.62 -16.62 -27.82
CA ASP A 64 10.89 -15.21 -28.16
C ASP A 64 11.90 -14.55 -27.21
N LEU A 65 11.81 -14.87 -25.92
CA LEU A 65 12.75 -14.33 -24.94
C LEU A 65 14.17 -14.91 -25.12
N THR A 66 14.37 -15.96 -25.93
CA THR A 66 15.67 -16.63 -26.22
C THR A 66 16.45 -17.07 -24.98
N ILE A 67 15.79 -17.26 -23.84
CA ILE A 67 16.43 -17.55 -22.53
C ILE A 67 16.66 -19.05 -22.32
N GLY A 68 16.30 -19.91 -23.28
CA GLY A 68 16.39 -21.37 -23.12
C GLY A 68 15.55 -21.91 -21.95
N LEU A 69 14.53 -21.17 -21.53
CA LEU A 69 13.66 -21.55 -20.41
C LEU A 69 12.62 -22.57 -20.90
N ASP A 70 12.53 -23.69 -20.20
CA ASP A 70 11.41 -24.61 -20.38
C ASP A 70 10.09 -23.95 -19.94
N ALA A 71 8.98 -24.27 -20.60
CA ALA A 71 7.66 -23.74 -20.30
C ALA A 71 7.25 -24.00 -18.84
N ALA A 72 7.69 -25.12 -18.26
CA ALA A 72 7.46 -25.42 -16.85
C ALA A 72 8.17 -24.41 -15.92
N GLN A 73 9.41 -24.01 -16.26
CA GLN A 73 10.13 -22.99 -15.48
C GLN A 73 9.44 -21.64 -15.57
N LEU A 74 8.99 -21.24 -16.76
CA LEU A 74 8.26 -19.98 -16.94
C LEU A 74 6.96 -19.95 -16.12
N ARG A 75 6.21 -21.06 -16.09
CA ARG A 75 5.00 -21.19 -15.25
C ARG A 75 5.31 -20.96 -13.77
N ILE A 76 6.36 -21.59 -13.24
CA ILE A 76 6.73 -21.43 -11.82
C ILE A 76 7.07 -19.97 -11.51
N LYS A 77 7.85 -19.30 -12.39
CA LYS A 77 8.19 -17.88 -12.23
C LYS A 77 6.95 -16.99 -12.20
N LEU A 78 5.99 -17.23 -13.10
CA LEU A 78 4.73 -16.49 -13.13
C LEU A 78 3.86 -16.76 -11.89
N ILE A 79 3.81 -18.00 -11.40
CA ILE A 79 3.08 -18.34 -10.17
C ILE A 79 3.62 -17.54 -8.97
N VAL A 80 4.94 -17.36 -8.87
CA VAL A 80 5.54 -16.53 -7.82
C VAL A 80 5.09 -15.07 -7.93
N VAL A 81 5.11 -14.49 -9.13
CA VAL A 81 4.65 -13.11 -9.36
C VAL A 81 3.16 -12.96 -9.04
N VAL A 82 2.32 -13.89 -9.50
CA VAL A 82 0.88 -13.92 -9.18
C VAL A 82 0.64 -14.07 -7.68
N GLY A 83 1.42 -14.90 -6.99
CA GLY A 83 1.36 -15.04 -5.53
C GLY A 83 1.69 -13.74 -4.80
N LEU A 84 2.68 -12.98 -5.26
CA LEU A 84 3.01 -11.65 -4.72
C LEU A 84 1.88 -10.64 -4.97
N LEU A 85 1.26 -10.67 -6.15
CA LEU A 85 0.08 -9.84 -6.47
C LEU A 85 -1.14 -10.21 -5.61
N ALA A 86 -1.40 -11.50 -5.39
CA ALA A 86 -2.46 -11.97 -4.48
C ALA A 86 -2.20 -11.50 -3.04
N ASN A 87 -0.97 -11.58 -2.59
CA ASN A 87 -0.52 -11.05 -1.31
C ASN A 87 -0.65 -9.51 -1.22
N ALA A 88 -0.52 -8.78 -2.33
CA ALA A 88 -0.81 -7.35 -2.41
C ALA A 88 -2.32 -7.08 -2.29
N LEU A 89 -3.13 -7.79 -3.08
CA LEU A 89 -4.60 -7.71 -3.09
C LEU A 89 -5.18 -7.86 -1.68
N LEU A 90 -4.80 -8.91 -0.95
CA LEU A 90 -5.29 -9.15 0.41
C LEU A 90 -4.98 -7.98 1.35
N LYS A 91 -3.80 -7.36 1.22
CA LYS A 91 -3.42 -6.20 2.04
C LYS A 91 -4.18 -4.93 1.69
N PHE A 92 -4.51 -4.73 0.41
CA PHE A 92 -5.37 -3.63 -0.01
C PHE A 92 -6.80 -3.83 0.47
N VAL A 93 -7.36 -5.04 0.34
CA VAL A 93 -8.70 -5.36 0.89
C VAL A 93 -8.75 -5.08 2.40
N TRP A 94 -7.72 -5.51 3.13
CA TRP A 94 -7.61 -5.23 4.57
C TRP A 94 -7.50 -3.72 4.85
N ALA A 95 -6.65 -2.99 4.12
CA ALA A 95 -6.51 -1.55 4.26
C ALA A 95 -7.84 -0.82 4.00
N HIS A 96 -8.58 -1.21 2.96
CA HIS A 96 -9.86 -0.61 2.58
C HIS A 96 -10.90 -0.78 3.70
N ARG A 97 -10.94 -1.98 4.30
CA ARG A 97 -11.78 -2.27 5.46
C ARG A 97 -11.43 -1.40 6.66
N LEU A 98 -10.13 -1.28 6.99
CA LEU A 98 -9.68 -0.46 8.12
C LEU A 98 -9.94 1.04 7.91
N PHE A 99 -9.76 1.56 6.70
CA PHE A 99 -10.17 2.94 6.40
C PHE A 99 -11.68 3.13 6.56
N GLY A 100 -12.49 2.13 6.19
CA GLY A 100 -13.93 2.13 6.48
C GLY A 100 -14.24 2.16 7.99
N TYR A 101 -13.52 1.37 8.79
CA TYR A 101 -13.65 1.42 10.25
C TYR A 101 -13.27 2.78 10.83
N CYS A 102 -12.21 3.40 10.32
CA CYS A 102 -11.83 4.76 10.69
C CYS A 102 -12.96 5.77 10.41
N ALA A 103 -13.61 5.67 9.25
CA ALA A 103 -14.74 6.54 8.91
C ALA A 103 -15.90 6.42 9.92
N ILE A 104 -16.26 5.18 10.28
CA ILE A 104 -17.30 4.89 11.26
C ILE A 104 -16.90 5.44 12.65
N MET A 105 -15.64 5.26 13.06
CA MET A 105 -15.16 5.81 14.33
C MET A 105 -15.19 7.33 14.36
N MET A 106 -14.80 8.00 13.27
CA MET A 106 -14.89 9.46 13.15
C MET A 106 -16.34 9.94 13.24
N ALA A 107 -17.27 9.25 12.60
CA ALA A 107 -18.70 9.56 12.69
C ALA A 107 -19.27 9.36 14.11
N ALA A 108 -18.68 8.46 14.91
CA ALA A 108 -19.06 8.23 16.30
C ALA A 108 -18.44 9.24 17.29
N VAL A 109 -17.57 10.15 16.84
CA VAL A 109 -17.04 11.23 17.68
C VAL A 109 -18.13 12.30 17.89
N PRO A 110 -18.50 12.62 19.14
CA PRO A 110 -19.48 13.68 19.43
C PRO A 110 -19.14 15.00 18.74
N ASN A 111 -20.17 15.78 18.38
CA ASN A 111 -19.99 17.13 17.84
C ASN A 111 -19.52 18.11 18.91
N ASP A 112 -19.96 17.91 20.15
CA ASP A 112 -19.42 18.60 21.31
C ASP A 112 -18.01 18.06 21.60
N HIS A 113 -17.01 18.90 21.37
CA HIS A 113 -15.60 18.57 21.58
C HIS A 113 -15.24 18.49 23.07
N THR A 114 -16.07 19.04 23.96
CA THR A 114 -15.86 18.97 25.42
C THR A 114 -16.40 17.67 26.02
N ALA A 115 -17.17 16.90 25.26
CA ALA A 115 -17.70 15.62 25.72
C ALA A 115 -16.56 14.66 26.12
N PRO A 116 -16.64 13.97 27.28
CA PRO A 116 -15.56 13.11 27.78
C PRO A 116 -15.07 12.04 26.79
N MET A 117 -15.96 11.59 25.89
CA MET A 117 -15.66 10.56 24.88
C MET A 117 -15.13 11.10 23.56
N ALA A 118 -15.05 12.42 23.36
CA ALA A 118 -14.63 13.01 22.09
C ALA A 118 -13.15 12.71 21.80
N ALA A 119 -12.24 13.13 22.68
CA ALA A 119 -10.80 12.90 22.51
C ALA A 119 -10.41 11.41 22.49
N PRO A 120 -10.93 10.53 23.38
CA PRO A 120 -10.64 9.10 23.31
C PRO A 120 -11.05 8.45 21.98
N ARG A 121 -12.24 8.77 21.45
CA ARG A 121 -12.72 8.20 20.18
C ARG A 121 -11.93 8.73 18.99
N ALA A 122 -11.60 10.02 18.97
CA ALA A 122 -10.74 10.59 17.93
C ALA A 122 -9.36 9.95 17.92
N ARG A 123 -8.76 9.70 19.10
CA ARG A 123 -7.49 8.98 19.23
C ARG A 123 -7.57 7.54 18.69
N GLN A 124 -8.65 6.83 19.00
CA GLN A 124 -8.87 5.48 18.44
C GLN A 124 -9.04 5.50 16.92
N ALA A 125 -9.74 6.50 16.38
CA ALA A 125 -9.85 6.69 14.93
C ALA A 125 -8.46 6.89 14.28
N ALA A 126 -7.57 7.68 14.90
CA ALA A 126 -6.18 7.81 14.44
C ALA A 126 -5.45 6.46 14.43
N GLU A 127 -5.59 5.64 15.47
CA GLU A 127 -4.93 4.34 15.57
C GLU A 127 -5.37 3.36 14.48
N ILE A 128 -6.67 3.30 14.20
CA ILE A 128 -7.19 2.51 13.09
C ILE A 128 -6.64 3.06 11.76
N ASN A 129 -6.64 4.38 11.58
CA ASN A 129 -6.13 5.02 10.38
C ASN A 129 -4.64 4.71 10.12
N ILE A 130 -3.82 4.77 11.18
CA ILE A 130 -2.40 4.40 11.14
C ILE A 130 -2.24 2.93 10.72
N THR A 131 -3.07 2.04 11.25
CA THR A 131 -3.04 0.61 10.93
C THR A 131 -3.48 0.35 9.49
N ALA A 132 -4.49 1.09 8.99
CA ALA A 132 -4.92 1.07 7.60
C ALA A 132 -3.77 1.46 6.66
N ALA A 133 -3.11 2.59 6.95
CA ALA A 133 -1.99 3.09 6.18
C ALA A 133 -0.80 2.12 6.16
N LYS A 134 -0.51 1.43 7.28
CA LYS A 134 0.51 0.36 7.32
C LYS A 134 0.15 -0.80 6.39
N SER A 135 -1.11 -1.23 6.38
CA SER A 135 -1.55 -2.30 5.47
C SER A 135 -1.44 -1.87 4.02
N TYR A 136 -1.86 -0.65 3.70
CA TYR A 136 -1.76 -0.07 2.37
C TYR A 136 -0.30 -0.04 1.87
N ASN A 137 0.63 0.46 2.69
CA ASN A 137 2.05 0.50 2.33
C ASN A 137 2.66 -0.91 2.15
N ARG A 138 2.28 -1.88 3.00
CA ARG A 138 2.70 -3.27 2.79
C ARG A 138 2.14 -3.86 1.50
N GLY A 139 0.95 -3.44 1.08
CA GLY A 139 0.36 -3.79 -0.22
C GLY A 139 1.19 -3.23 -1.38
N LEU A 140 1.52 -1.94 -1.35
CA LEU A 140 2.39 -1.30 -2.35
C LEU A 140 3.75 -1.98 -2.44
N ASN A 141 4.37 -2.30 -1.29
CA ASN A 141 5.63 -3.04 -1.27
C ASN A 141 5.50 -4.41 -1.95
N SER A 142 4.37 -5.10 -1.75
CA SER A 142 4.12 -6.39 -2.42
C SER A 142 4.00 -6.23 -3.95
N ILE A 143 3.41 -5.13 -4.45
CA ILE A 143 3.41 -4.81 -5.89
C ILE A 143 4.83 -4.58 -6.40
N TYR A 144 5.65 -3.80 -5.68
CA TYR A 144 7.03 -3.55 -6.10
C TYR A 144 7.85 -4.83 -6.18
N PHE A 145 7.69 -5.74 -5.21
CA PHE A 145 8.35 -7.05 -5.27
C PHE A 145 7.77 -7.96 -6.36
N ALA A 146 6.48 -7.86 -6.70
CA ALA A 146 5.92 -8.57 -7.84
C ALA A 146 6.57 -8.10 -9.16
N LEU A 147 6.76 -6.78 -9.33
CA LEU A 147 7.49 -6.21 -10.46
C LEU A 147 8.96 -6.65 -10.47
N ALA A 148 9.63 -6.65 -9.32
CA ALA A 148 10.99 -7.17 -9.20
C ALA A 148 11.09 -8.66 -9.56
N GLY A 149 10.06 -9.43 -9.20
CA GLY A 149 9.94 -10.85 -9.53
C GLY A 149 9.93 -11.12 -11.05
N LEU A 150 9.45 -10.18 -11.87
CA LEU A 150 9.55 -10.28 -13.33
C LEU A 150 11.00 -10.24 -13.81
N GLY A 151 11.93 -9.62 -13.06
CA GLY A 151 13.36 -9.68 -13.35
C GLY A 151 13.92 -11.10 -13.35
N TRP A 152 13.25 -12.05 -12.68
CA TRP A 152 13.62 -13.46 -12.71
C TRP A 152 13.44 -14.11 -14.08
N LEU A 153 12.62 -13.52 -14.96
CA LEU A 153 12.49 -13.98 -16.34
C LEU A 153 13.85 -13.95 -17.05
N ILE A 154 14.66 -12.90 -16.81
CA ILE A 154 16.00 -12.72 -17.39
C ILE A 154 17.02 -13.71 -16.78
N GLY A 155 16.75 -14.21 -15.57
CA GLY A 155 17.58 -15.20 -14.88
C GLY A 155 17.77 -14.89 -13.39
N PRO A 156 18.58 -15.69 -12.67
CA PRO A 156 18.83 -15.50 -11.24
C PRO A 156 19.45 -14.13 -10.92
N TRP A 157 20.38 -13.66 -11.77
CA TRP A 157 21.01 -12.35 -11.63
C TRP A 157 20.03 -11.19 -11.83
N GLY A 158 19.11 -11.32 -12.79
CA GLY A 158 18.03 -10.35 -13.01
C GLY A 158 17.12 -10.22 -11.78
N LEU A 159 16.75 -11.36 -11.16
CA LEU A 159 15.99 -11.36 -9.91
C LEU A 159 16.75 -10.68 -8.77
N MET A 160 18.03 -11.03 -8.57
CA MET A 160 18.83 -10.44 -7.50
C MET A 160 18.97 -8.93 -7.68
N LEU A 161 19.32 -8.47 -8.88
CA LEU A 161 19.48 -7.05 -9.18
C LEU A 161 18.15 -6.30 -8.99
N ALA A 162 17.05 -6.80 -9.57
CA ALA A 162 15.73 -6.17 -9.45
C ALA A 162 15.26 -6.10 -7.99
N THR A 163 15.52 -7.15 -7.19
CA THR A 163 15.20 -7.19 -5.76
C THR A 163 16.01 -6.17 -4.98
N VAL A 164 17.33 -6.12 -5.19
CA VAL A 164 18.23 -5.17 -4.52
C VAL A 164 17.87 -3.72 -4.90
N LEU A 165 17.62 -3.45 -6.18
CA LEU A 165 17.19 -2.13 -6.64
C LEU A 165 15.86 -1.72 -6.01
N THR A 166 14.88 -2.63 -5.96
CA THR A 166 13.58 -2.37 -5.36
C THR A 166 13.69 -2.10 -3.86
N ALA A 167 14.47 -2.92 -3.15
CA ALA A 167 14.76 -2.71 -1.73
C ALA A 167 15.48 -1.37 -1.51
N GLY A 168 16.49 -1.06 -2.33
CA GLY A 168 17.24 0.20 -2.27
C GLY A 168 16.37 1.43 -2.52
N VAL A 169 15.48 1.39 -3.52
CA VAL A 169 14.52 2.46 -3.81
C VAL A 169 13.54 2.62 -2.64
N GLN A 170 13.05 1.52 -2.07
CA GLN A 170 12.13 1.55 -0.94
C GLN A 170 12.79 2.11 0.31
N MET A 171 14.01 1.68 0.63
CA MET A 171 14.81 2.21 1.73
C MET A 171 15.11 3.70 1.52
N ARG A 172 15.52 4.11 0.31
CA ARG A 172 15.78 5.52 0.00
C ARG A 172 14.52 6.37 0.15
N ARG A 173 13.35 5.86 -0.25
CA ARG A 173 12.06 6.55 -0.02
C ARG A 173 11.72 6.70 1.46
N GLU A 174 11.96 5.67 2.26
CA GLU A 174 11.63 5.68 3.68
C GLU A 174 12.57 6.56 4.52
N PHE A 175 13.87 6.64 4.16
CA PHE A 175 14.87 7.33 4.96
C PHE A 175 15.39 8.65 4.36
N ALA A 176 15.39 8.81 3.04
CA ALA A 176 16.02 9.94 2.34
C ALA A 176 15.04 10.84 1.55
N SER A 177 13.73 10.68 1.74
CA SER A 177 12.76 11.59 1.12
C SER A 177 12.86 12.99 1.76
N GLN A 178 13.06 14.02 0.92
CA GLN A 178 12.99 15.44 1.32
C GLN A 178 11.71 15.77 2.11
N SER A 179 10.61 15.03 1.87
CA SER A 179 9.37 15.17 2.65
C SER A 179 9.57 14.90 4.15
N ARG A 180 10.48 14.00 4.53
CA ARG A 180 10.83 13.74 5.94
C ARG A 180 11.56 14.93 6.55
N LEU A 181 12.45 15.59 5.80
CA LEU A 181 13.19 16.76 6.27
C LEU A 181 12.24 17.94 6.56
N VAL A 182 11.30 18.21 5.65
CA VAL A 182 10.28 19.27 5.83
C VAL A 182 9.41 19.00 7.06
N MET A 183 8.95 17.76 7.23
CA MET A 183 8.14 17.38 8.39
C MET A 183 8.94 17.36 9.71
N LEU A 184 10.25 17.12 9.67
CA LEU A 184 11.11 17.20 10.86
C LEU A 184 11.39 18.65 11.27
N GLU A 185 11.54 19.55 10.30
CA GLU A 185 11.68 20.99 10.55
C GLU A 185 10.43 21.55 11.25
N ASP A 186 9.24 21.16 10.80
CA ASP A 186 7.96 21.54 11.45
C ASP A 186 7.88 21.05 12.91
N LEU A 187 8.25 19.79 13.19
CA LEU A 187 8.26 19.28 14.56
C LEU A 187 9.29 19.98 15.45
N ARG A 188 10.46 20.33 14.90
CA ARG A 188 11.50 21.05 15.65
C ARG A 188 11.05 22.48 15.99
N ASN A 189 10.38 23.15 15.07
CA ASN A 189 9.87 24.51 15.27
C ASN A 189 8.69 24.59 16.26
N GLN A 190 8.05 23.45 16.58
CA GLN A 190 6.95 23.37 17.55
C GLN A 190 7.40 22.95 18.95
N THR A 191 8.64 22.49 19.12
CA THR A 191 9.21 22.04 20.40
C THR A 191 10.26 22.98 20.99
N GLY A 192 10.66 24.01 20.24
CA GLY A 192 11.46 25.15 20.71
C GLY A 192 10.59 26.38 20.90
#